data_AF-A0A4Q2SS02-F1
#
_entry.id   AF-A0A4Q2SS02-F1
#
_cell.length_a   1.000
_cell.length_b   1.000
_cell.length_c   1.000
_cell.angle_alpha   90.00
_cell.angle_beta   90.00
_cell.angle_gamma   90.00
#
_symmetry.space_group_name_H-M   'P 1'
#
loop_
_entity.id
_entity.type
_entity.pdbx_description
1 polymer ?
#
loop_
_entity_poly.entity_id
_entity_poly.type
_entity_poly.pdbx_seq_one_letter_code
_entity_poly.pdbx_strand_id
1 'polypeptide(L)' 'MEQRPESTADGASTGVAAVDRVLVDVAAAAGTPVAGHVAVFERAHEQLRRALDAQPDAQSSADDTADGEQGA' A
#
# COMPACT_ATOMS: atom_id res chain seq x y z
N MET A 1 13.88 16.80 24.24
CA MET A 1 13.41 16.56 22.86
C MET A 1 13.85 15.16 22.48
N GLU A 2 13.02 14.15 22.76
CA GLU A 2 13.25 12.79 22.27
C GLU A 2 12.81 12.77 20.81
N GLN A 3 13.76 12.96 19.90
CA GLN A 3 13.51 12.74 18.48
C GLN A 3 13.33 11.23 18.30
N ARG A 4 12.07 10.77 18.20
CA ARG A 4 11.78 9.43 17.64
C ARG A 4 12.53 9.33 16.32
N PRO A 5 13.23 8.21 16.03
CA PRO A 5 14.04 8.08 14.83
C PRO A 5 13.19 8.54 13.65
N GLU A 6 13.71 9.57 12.98
CA GLU A 6 13.14 10.18 11.79
C GLU A 6 12.80 9.03 10.85
N SER A 7 11.50 8.75 10.70
CA SER A 7 11.08 7.64 9.87
C SER A 7 11.58 7.94 8.47
N THR A 8 12.60 7.22 8.02
CA THR A 8 13.15 7.24 6.67
C THR A 8 12.14 6.63 5.70
N ALA A 9 10.91 7.13 5.72
CA ALA A 9 9.88 6.82 4.74
C ALA A 9 10.25 7.39 3.37
N ASP A 10 11.16 8.38 3.33
CA ASP A 10 11.83 8.89 2.14
C ASP A 10 12.86 7.86 1.62
N GLY A 11 12.39 6.68 1.21
CA GLY A 11 13.25 5.60 0.69
C GLY A 11 12.86 4.18 1.09
N ALA A 12 11.78 3.99 1.85
CA ALA A 12 11.30 2.65 2.20
C ALA A 12 10.66 1.98 0.97
N SER A 13 11.41 1.09 0.29
CA SER A 13 10.83 0.17 -0.70
C SER A 13 10.14 -0.98 0.03
N THR A 14 8.89 -1.22 -0.34
CA THR A 14 8.04 -2.29 0.16
C THR A 14 8.30 -3.62 -0.55
N GLY A 15 9.10 -3.61 -1.62
CA GLY A 15 9.31 -4.76 -2.51
C GLY A 15 8.13 -5.04 -3.45
N VAL A 16 7.01 -4.33 -3.31
CA VAL A 16 5.85 -4.41 -4.19
C VAL A 16 5.88 -3.22 -5.14
N ALA A 17 6.22 -3.46 -6.41
CA ALA A 17 6.42 -2.40 -7.41
C ALA A 17 5.21 -1.45 -7.55
N ALA A 18 4.00 -1.95 -7.37
CA ALA A 18 2.78 -1.14 -7.39
C ALA A 18 2.68 -0.19 -6.19
N VAL A 19 3.07 -0.65 -4.99
CA VAL A 19 3.06 0.15 -3.76
C VAL A 19 4.23 1.14 -3.76
N ASP A 20 5.41 0.73 -4.24
CA ASP A 20 6.57 1.62 -4.38
C ASP A 20 6.28 2.80 -5.32
N ARG A 21 5.51 2.56 -6.39
CA ARG A 21 5.05 3.64 -7.28
C ARG A 21 4.15 4.65 -6.57
N VAL A 22 3.25 4.17 -5.69
CA VAL A 22 2.40 5.04 -4.87
C VAL A 22 3.23 5.89 -3.91
N LEU A 23 4.27 5.32 -3.30
CA LEU A 23 5.17 6.04 -2.41
C LEU A 23 5.92 7.16 -3.13
N VAL A 24 6.38 6.92 -4.37
CA VAL A 24 7.00 7.95 -5.21
C VAL A 24 6.01 9.08 -5.53
N ASP A 25 4.76 8.74 -5.90
CA ASP A 25 3.72 9.73 -6.20
C ASP A 25 3.40 10.60 -4.97
N VAL A 26 3.36 10.01 -3.77
CA VAL A 26 3.15 10.73 -2.50
C VAL A 26 4.33 11.62 -2.13
N ALA A 27 5.58 11.14 -2.29
CA ALA A 27 6.77 11.93 -2.04
C ALA A 27 6.83 13.18 -2.94
N ALA A 28 6.41 13.05 -4.21
CA ALA A 28 6.33 14.17 -5.13
C ALA A 28 5.32 15.26 -4.70
N ALA A 29 4.31 14.92 -3.89
CA ALA A 29 3.33 15.88 -3.37
C ALA A 29 3.98 16.96 -2.51
N ALA A 30 5.09 16.67 -1.82
CA ALA A 30 5.82 17.62 -0.99
C ALA A 30 6.30 18.86 -1.78
N GLY A 31 6.52 18.72 -3.09
CA GLY A 31 6.89 19.81 -3.99
C GLY A 31 5.71 20.61 -4.56
N THR A 32 4.47 20.22 -4.26
CA THR A 32 3.25 20.86 -4.79
C THR A 32 2.60 21.79 -3.75
N PRO A 33 1.84 22.83 -4.16
CA PRO A 33 1.06 23.62 -3.22
C PRO A 33 0.03 22.77 -2.47
N VAL A 34 -0.22 23.08 -1.20
CA VAL A 34 -1.15 22.32 -0.34
C VAL A 34 -2.55 22.15 -0.96
N ALA A 35 -3.03 23.13 -1.71
CA ALA A 35 -4.29 23.04 -2.44
C ALA A 35 -4.35 21.86 -3.45
N GLY A 36 -3.19 21.43 -3.98
CA GLY A 36 -3.05 20.29 -4.88
C GLY A 36 -2.78 18.96 -4.20
N HIS A 37 -2.43 18.95 -2.90
CA HIS A 37 -2.09 17.72 -2.17
C HIS A 37 -3.25 16.75 -2.16
N VAL A 38 -4.47 17.24 -1.94
CA VAL A 38 -5.67 16.40 -1.87
C VAL A 38 -5.85 15.57 -3.14
N ALA A 39 -5.73 16.19 -4.33
CA ALA A 39 -5.86 15.49 -5.59
C ALA A 39 -4.75 14.43 -5.81
N VAL A 40 -3.52 14.72 -5.35
CA VAL A 40 -2.41 13.75 -5.41
C VAL A 40 -2.67 12.58 -4.47
N PHE A 41 -3.09 12.84 -3.23
CA PHE A 41 -3.41 11.81 -2.24
C PHE A 41 -4.61 10.94 -2.66
N GLU A 42 -5.67 11.52 -3.20
CA GLU A 42 -6.82 10.76 -3.71
C GLU A 42 -6.42 9.80 -4.82
N ARG A 43 -5.61 10.28 -5.78
CA ARG A 43 -5.07 9.43 -6.84
C ARG A 43 -4.15 8.33 -6.28
N ALA A 44 -3.28 8.66 -5.35
CA ALA A 44 -2.40 7.70 -4.68
C ALA A 44 -3.21 6.61 -3.95
N HIS A 45 -4.27 6.98 -3.24
CA HIS A 45 -5.16 6.04 -2.57
C HIS A 45 -5.89 5.11 -3.53
N GLU A 46 -6.41 5.63 -4.65
CA GLU A 46 -7.06 4.78 -5.67
C GLU A 46 -6.08 3.79 -6.29
N GLN A 47 -4.84 4.23 -6.59
CA GLN A 47 -3.80 3.35 -7.10
C GLN A 47 -3.43 2.26 -6.08
N LEU A 48 -3.29 2.62 -4.81
CA LEU A 48 -3.00 1.67 -3.73
C LEU A 48 -4.11 0.65 -3.56
N ARG A 49 -5.37 1.10 -3.56
CA ARG A 49 -6.53 0.21 -3.44
C ARG A 49 -6.54 -0.84 -4.54
N ARG A 50 -6.33 -0.42 -5.80
CA ARG A 50 -6.24 -1.35 -6.94
C ARG A 50 -5.08 -2.31 -6.84
N ALA A 51 -3.93 -1.83 -6.37
CA ALA A 51 -2.76 -2.67 -6.19
C ALA A 51 -3.03 -3.79 -5.18
N LEU A 52 -3.68 -3.46 -4.05
CA LEU A 52 -4.02 -4.43 -3.01
C LEU A 52 -5.16 -5.38 -3.44
N ASP A 53 -6.18 -4.86 -4.13
CA ASP A 53 -7.29 -5.66 -4.65
C ASP A 53 -6.84 -6.66 -5.72
N ALA A 54 -5.81 -6.31 -6.51
CA ALA A 54 -5.17 -7.19 -7.49
C ALA A 54 -4.24 -8.25 -6.87
N GLN A 55 -4.06 -8.26 -5.54
CA GLN A 55 -3.35 -9.32 -4.80
C GLN A 55 -4.31 -10.23 -3.98
N PRO A 56 -5.37 -10.83 -4.56
CA PRO A 56 -6.32 -11.63 -3.78
C PRO A 56 -5.76 -13.00 -3.36
N ASP A 57 -4.68 -13.48 -3.99
CA ASP A 57 -4.22 -14.88 -3.90
C ASP A 57 -3.08 -15.15 -2.91
N ALA A 58 -2.43 -14.14 -2.32
CA ALA A 58 -1.38 -14.38 -1.32
C ALA A 58 -1.93 -14.79 0.06
N GLN A 59 -3.22 -14.54 0.33
CA GLN A 59 -3.89 -14.84 1.61
C GLN A 59 -4.93 -15.98 1.53
N SER A 60 -5.43 -16.32 0.34
CA SER A 60 -6.48 -17.35 0.18
C SER A 60 -5.98 -18.79 0.41
N SER A 61 -4.67 -19.04 0.37
CA SER A 61 -4.10 -20.37 0.67
C SER A 61 -4.17 -20.79 2.14
N ALA A 62 -4.61 -19.90 3.05
CA ALA A 62 -4.85 -20.24 4.46
C ALA A 62 -6.35 -20.49 4.77
N ASP A 63 -7.26 -20.12 3.86
CA ASP A 63 -8.72 -20.18 4.06
C ASP A 63 -9.38 -21.42 3.41
N ASP A 64 -8.63 -22.18 2.59
CA ASP A 64 -9.13 -23.40 1.89
C ASP A 64 -8.94 -24.71 2.70
N THR A 65 -8.36 -24.67 3.91
CA THR A 65 -8.14 -25.89 4.73
C THR A 65 -9.29 -26.21 5.70
N ALA A 66 -10.43 -25.50 5.62
CA ALA A 66 -11.55 -25.68 6.54
C ALA A 66 -12.89 -26.00 5.84
N ASP A 67 -12.90 -26.73 4.72
CA ASP A 67 -14.14 -27.33 4.22
C ASP A 67 -13.82 -28.67 3.51
N GLY A 68 -13.86 -29.74 4.29
CA GLY A 68 -13.48 -31.08 3.84
C GLY A 68 -13.94 -32.15 4.81
N GLU A 69 -15.10 -31.92 5.42
CA GLU A 69 -15.90 -32.92 6.11
C GLU A 69 -16.32 -33.98 5.08
N GLN A 70 -15.52 -35.03 4.91
CA GLN A 70 -15.87 -36.27 4.21
C GLN A 70 -16.05 -37.33 5.32
N GLY A 71 -17.22 -37.88 5.61
CA GLY A 71 -18.26 -38.34 4.69
C GLY A 71 -18.20 -39.86 4.64
N ALA A 72 -19.09 -40.51 5.41
CA ALA A 72 -19.35 -41.96 5.58
C ALA A 72 -18.52 -42.75 6.62
#